data_AF-A0A1F9XVW4-F1
#
_entry.id   AF-A0A1F9XVW4-F1
#
_cell.length_a   1.000
_cell.length_b   1.000
_cell.length_c   1.000
_cell.angle_alpha   90.00
_cell.angle_beta   90.00
_cell.angle_gamma   90.00
#
_symmetry.space_group_name_H-M   'P 1'
#
loop_
_entity.id
_entity.type
_entity.pdbx_description
1 polymer ?
#
loop_
_entity_poly.entity_id
_entity_poly.type
_entity_poly.pdbx_seq_one_letter_code
_entity_poly.pdbx_strand_id
1 'polypeptide(L)'
;MANNKYKFTAVVAFIFLLPFLILSRHFIDGNNELGKRDTLSYMALRTRTVANITADLLTLNYDISGISSSANFLNASGETRKKMLEGRIKENPSIYSEFSILNASGKEVLKTGTTSPKDLKDYSRTELFKSVVSGQESSGAVEYGEYTPPALVLVEPMSKVRGAKAETFLLARMSLAYLGEIVRVIGRNSSGNLGFMDAGGQLINDSLGRAIISPGIKAPAEVRRVVAAASAKGLDDFRSEVSFKGRSYLVSVANITGTGWWFFEVADASKPLDYSSGFRVKRVILTGILLIFIFSFISYKLALLWLLPKTTEYIKEGK
;
A
#
# COMPACT_ATOMS: atom_id res chain seq x y z
N MET A 1 -24.64 -49.88 -38.40
CA MET A 1 -25.24 -48.58 -38.03
C MET A 1 -24.68 -47.94 -36.75
N ALA A 2 -24.24 -48.71 -35.75
CA ALA A 2 -23.75 -48.14 -34.47
C ALA A 2 -22.59 -47.13 -34.62
N ASN A 3 -21.68 -47.32 -35.59
CA ASN A 3 -20.51 -46.46 -35.77
C ASN A 3 -20.87 -45.02 -36.25
N ASN A 4 -21.97 -44.85 -37.00
CA ASN A 4 -22.36 -43.53 -37.52
C ASN A 4 -23.01 -42.63 -36.46
N LYS A 5 -23.62 -43.24 -35.43
CA LYS A 5 -24.17 -42.53 -34.26
C LYS A 5 -23.11 -41.70 -33.56
N TYR A 6 -22.00 -42.35 -33.20
CA TYR A 6 -20.92 -41.71 -32.47
C TYR A 6 -20.23 -40.63 -33.30
N LYS A 7 -20.09 -40.83 -34.62
CA LYS A 7 -19.55 -39.83 -35.54
C LYS A 7 -20.42 -38.57 -35.60
N PHE A 8 -21.75 -38.71 -35.73
CA PHE A 8 -22.64 -37.55 -35.76
C PHE A 8 -22.62 -36.78 -34.43
N THR A 9 -22.80 -37.47 -33.30
CA THR A 9 -22.77 -36.82 -31.98
C THR A 9 -21.43 -36.15 -31.71
N ALA A 10 -20.31 -36.76 -32.12
CA ALA A 10 -18.98 -36.17 -31.96
C ALA A 10 -18.79 -34.90 -32.81
N VAL A 11 -19.26 -34.89 -34.07
CA VAL A 11 -19.18 -33.71 -34.94
C VAL A 11 -20.02 -32.56 -34.39
N VAL A 12 -21.27 -32.83 -33.99
CA VAL A 12 -22.14 -31.82 -33.38
C VAL A 12 -21.51 -31.28 -32.10
N ALA A 13 -21.07 -32.16 -31.20
CA ALA A 13 -20.41 -31.75 -29.96
C ALA A 13 -19.18 -30.89 -30.25
N PHE A 14 -18.34 -31.26 -31.22
CA PHE A 14 -17.15 -30.48 -31.57
C PHE A 14 -17.49 -29.08 -32.09
N ILE A 15 -18.48 -28.96 -32.98
CA ILE A 15 -18.92 -27.67 -33.55
C ILE A 15 -19.41 -26.71 -32.47
N PHE A 16 -20.07 -27.20 -31.42
CA PHE A 16 -20.54 -26.36 -30.31
C PHE A 16 -19.50 -26.17 -29.21
N LEU A 17 -18.68 -27.19 -28.94
CA LEU A 17 -17.70 -27.16 -27.86
C LEU A 17 -16.52 -26.23 -28.19
N LEU A 18 -16.03 -26.24 -29.43
CA LEU A 18 -14.90 -25.41 -29.83
C LEU A 18 -15.16 -23.89 -29.60
N PRO A 19 -16.21 -23.26 -30.14
CA PRO A 19 -16.50 -21.86 -29.88
C PRO A 19 -16.83 -21.61 -28.40
N PHE A 20 -17.50 -22.55 -27.73
CA PHE A 20 -17.78 -22.43 -26.29
C PHE A 20 -16.49 -22.38 -25.45
N LEU A 21 -15.48 -23.21 -25.77
CA LEU A 21 -14.20 -23.21 -25.07
C LEU A 21 -13.41 -21.93 -25.33
N ILE A 22 -13.44 -21.39 -26.56
CA ILE A 22 -12.81 -20.11 -26.90
C ILE A 22 -13.46 -18.98 -26.09
N LEU A 23 -14.79 -18.91 -26.07
CA LEU A 23 -15.54 -17.92 -25.28
C LEU A 23 -15.30 -18.09 -23.78
N SER A 24 -15.26 -19.33 -23.28
CA SER A 24 -14.99 -19.63 -21.87
C SER A 24 -13.60 -19.16 -21.45
N ARG A 25 -12.59 -19.37 -22.30
CA ARG A 25 -11.24 -18.86 -22.07
C ARG A 25 -11.23 -17.34 -22.04
N HIS A 26 -11.84 -16.68 -23.03
CA HIS A 26 -11.90 -15.23 -23.06
C HIS A 26 -12.64 -14.64 -21.84
N PHE A 27 -13.71 -15.31 -21.39
CA PHE A 27 -14.45 -14.94 -20.19
C PHE A 27 -13.62 -15.10 -18.92
N ILE A 28 -12.85 -16.18 -18.77
CA ILE A 28 -11.91 -16.35 -17.64
C ILE A 28 -10.87 -15.23 -17.63
N ASP A 29 -10.23 -14.99 -18.77
CA ASP A 29 -9.17 -13.99 -18.88
C ASP A 29 -9.71 -12.58 -18.62
N GLY A 30 -10.89 -12.27 -19.16
CA GLY A 30 -11.59 -11.01 -18.90
C GLY A 30 -11.99 -10.83 -17.44
N ASN A 31 -12.53 -11.87 -16.79
CA ASN A 31 -12.88 -11.81 -15.37
C ASN A 31 -11.65 -11.63 -14.47
N ASN A 32 -10.53 -12.27 -14.81
CA ASN A 32 -9.27 -12.09 -14.08
C ASN A 32 -8.75 -10.66 -14.22
N GLU A 33 -8.77 -10.10 -15.43
CA GLU A 33 -8.35 -8.72 -15.70
C GLU A 33 -9.25 -7.70 -14.98
N LEU A 34 -10.57 -7.92 -14.97
CA LEU A 34 -11.51 -7.09 -14.19
C LEU A 34 -11.20 -7.18 -12.70
N GLY A 35 -11.01 -8.38 -12.15
CA GLY A 35 -10.66 -8.56 -10.74
C GLY A 35 -9.35 -7.85 -10.35
N LYS A 36 -8.34 -7.86 -11.24
CA LYS A 36 -7.09 -7.11 -11.03
C LYS A 36 -7.33 -5.60 -11.01
N ARG A 37 -8.12 -5.07 -11.94
CA ARG A 37 -8.44 -3.63 -12.04
C ARG A 37 -9.25 -3.14 -10.85
N ASP A 38 -10.23 -3.93 -10.42
CA ASP A 38 -11.03 -3.63 -9.23
C ASP A 38 -10.14 -3.61 -8.00
N THR A 39 -9.26 -4.60 -7.86
CA THR A 39 -8.28 -4.64 -6.77
C THR A 39 -7.38 -3.41 -6.78
N LEU A 40 -6.75 -3.08 -7.91
CA LEU A 40 -5.90 -1.90 -8.02
C LEU A 40 -6.67 -0.62 -7.67
N SER A 41 -7.96 -0.57 -7.97
CA SER A 41 -8.81 0.56 -7.62
C SER A 41 -9.07 0.64 -6.11
N TYR A 42 -9.35 -0.49 -5.45
CA TYR A 42 -9.49 -0.56 -3.99
C TYR A 42 -8.17 -0.26 -3.26
N MET A 43 -7.05 -0.79 -3.77
CA MET A 43 -5.73 -0.48 -3.24
C MET A 43 -5.43 1.02 -3.37
N ALA A 44 -5.70 1.62 -4.52
CA ALA A 44 -5.49 3.05 -4.74
C ALA A 44 -6.33 3.93 -3.83
N LEU A 45 -7.61 3.60 -3.66
CA LEU A 45 -8.49 4.28 -2.70
C LEU A 45 -7.88 4.22 -1.29
N ARG A 46 -7.49 3.01 -0.86
CA ARG A 46 -6.91 2.80 0.46
C ARG A 46 -5.60 3.56 0.64
N THR A 47 -4.63 3.39 -0.24
CA THR A 47 -3.33 4.06 -0.12
C THR A 47 -3.48 5.57 -0.09
N ARG A 48 -4.38 6.15 -0.90
CA ARG A 48 -4.66 7.59 -0.87
C ARG A 48 -5.32 8.03 0.43
N THR A 49 -6.32 7.30 0.90
CA THR A 49 -6.98 7.61 2.19
C THR A 49 -5.99 7.55 3.34
N VAL A 50 -5.14 6.53 3.42
CA VAL A 50 -4.16 6.44 4.51
C VAL A 50 -3.07 7.49 4.38
N ALA A 51 -2.63 7.81 3.17
CA ALA A 51 -1.64 8.88 2.96
C ALA A 51 -2.17 10.22 3.48
N ASN A 52 -3.44 10.55 3.19
CA ASN A 52 -4.08 11.77 3.69
C ASN A 52 -4.23 11.75 5.22
N ILE A 53 -4.74 10.66 5.80
CA ILE A 53 -4.83 10.51 7.27
C ILE A 53 -3.45 10.66 7.91
N THR A 54 -2.42 10.09 7.30
CA THR A 54 -1.04 10.17 7.81
C THR A 54 -0.50 11.59 7.73
N ALA A 55 -0.76 12.31 6.64
CA ALA A 55 -0.41 13.72 6.51
C ALA A 55 -1.08 14.56 7.60
N ASP A 56 -2.40 14.39 7.81
CA ASP A 56 -3.14 15.08 8.87
C ASP A 56 -2.57 14.78 10.26
N LEU A 57 -2.24 13.51 10.55
CA LEU A 57 -1.67 13.11 11.82
C LEU A 57 -0.26 13.63 12.05
N LEU A 58 0.56 13.72 11.00
CA LEU A 58 1.87 14.34 11.05
C LEU A 58 1.74 15.83 11.37
N THR A 59 0.85 16.54 10.68
CA THR A 59 0.58 17.96 10.97
C THR A 59 0.03 18.18 12.37
N LEU A 60 -0.89 17.33 12.85
CA LEU A 60 -1.53 17.54 14.15
C LEU A 60 -0.65 17.15 15.34
N ASN A 61 0.12 16.07 15.22
CA ASN A 61 0.81 15.47 16.37
C ASN A 61 2.33 15.56 16.32
N TYR A 62 2.91 15.79 15.14
CA TYR A 62 4.36 15.83 14.96
C TYR A 62 4.89 17.22 14.60
N ASP A 63 4.01 18.21 14.41
CA ASP A 63 4.41 19.59 14.19
C ASP A 63 4.89 20.24 15.49
N ILE A 64 6.15 20.68 15.50
CA ILE A 64 6.79 21.37 16.63
C ILE A 64 7.00 22.86 16.36
N SER A 65 6.62 23.36 15.17
CA SER A 65 6.75 24.76 14.80
C SER A 65 5.96 25.68 15.74
N GLY A 66 4.76 25.26 16.17
CA GLY A 66 3.95 26.00 17.13
C GLY A 66 4.63 26.16 18.50
N ILE A 67 5.54 25.24 18.89
CA ILE A 67 6.34 25.38 20.11
C ILE A 67 7.47 26.38 19.87
N SER A 68 8.25 26.18 18.81
CA SER A 68 9.45 26.97 18.48
C SER A 68 9.13 28.44 18.17
N SER A 69 7.95 28.73 17.62
CA SER A 69 7.52 30.09 17.26
C SER A 69 6.72 30.79 18.34
N SER A 70 6.34 30.12 19.43
CA SER A 70 5.48 30.72 20.45
C SER A 70 6.23 31.78 21.27
N ALA A 71 5.63 32.97 21.42
CA ALA A 71 6.21 34.06 22.18
C ALA A 71 6.48 33.67 23.66
N ASN A 72 5.58 32.87 24.24
CA ASN A 72 5.73 32.36 25.60
C ASN A 72 6.98 31.49 25.74
N PHE A 73 7.26 30.62 24.75
CA PHE A 73 8.43 29.76 24.78
C PHE A 73 9.72 30.54 24.48
N LEU A 74 9.70 31.42 23.47
CA LEU A 74 10.85 32.22 23.06
C LEU A 74 11.30 33.22 24.14
N ASN A 75 10.38 33.74 24.95
CA ASN A 75 10.70 34.67 26.04
C ASN A 75 10.91 34.00 27.41
N ALA A 76 10.61 32.71 27.52
CA ALA A 76 10.81 31.94 28.75
C ALA A 76 12.29 31.74 29.09
N SER A 77 12.58 31.64 30.39
CA SER A 77 13.89 31.22 30.91
C SER A 77 14.20 29.76 30.53
N GLY A 78 15.47 29.35 30.60
CA GLY A 78 15.87 27.97 30.30
C GLY A 78 15.11 26.93 31.14
N GLU A 79 14.97 27.16 32.45
CA GLU A 79 14.23 26.27 33.36
C GLU A 79 12.72 26.23 33.04
N THR A 80 12.13 27.38 32.69
CA THR A 80 10.73 27.44 32.27
C THR A 80 10.51 26.70 30.96
N ARG A 81 11.39 26.88 29.96
CA ARG A 81 11.34 26.13 28.69
C ARG A 81 11.45 24.63 28.95
N LYS A 82 12.37 24.22 29.82
CA LYS A 82 12.53 22.82 30.22
C LYS A 82 11.20 22.23 30.73
N LYS A 83 10.56 22.90 31.68
CA LYS A 83 9.26 22.47 32.24
C LYS A 83 8.15 22.42 31.19
N MET A 84 8.12 23.36 30.24
CA MET A 84 7.15 23.34 29.13
C MET A 84 7.35 22.12 28.23
N LEU A 85 8.59 21.81 27.86
CA LEU A 85 8.92 20.63 27.03
C LEU A 85 8.63 19.31 27.76
N GLU A 86 8.97 19.22 29.05
CA GLU A 86 8.59 18.08 29.90
C GLU A 86 7.07 17.92 30.00
N GLY A 87 6.32 19.03 30.05
CA GLY A 87 4.87 19.04 29.97
C GLY A 87 4.36 18.40 28.68
N ARG A 88 4.93 18.77 27.52
CA ARG A 88 4.57 18.18 26.22
C ARG A 88 4.84 16.68 26.14
N ILE A 89 5.96 16.22 26.70
CA ILE A 89 6.27 14.79 26.79
C ILE A 89 5.22 14.07 27.64
N LYS A 90 4.79 14.66 28.77
CA LYS A 90 3.77 14.09 29.65
C LYS A 90 2.38 14.07 29.03
N GLU A 91 2.04 15.08 28.22
CA GLU A 91 0.77 15.14 27.50
C GLU A 91 0.65 14.02 26.46
N ASN A 92 1.72 13.73 25.72
CA ASN A 92 1.73 12.73 24.65
C ASN A 92 3.00 11.84 24.67
N PRO A 93 3.15 10.96 25.67
CA PRO A 93 4.38 10.17 25.87
C PRO A 93 4.58 9.08 24.81
N SER A 94 3.54 8.71 24.07
CA SER A 94 3.63 7.77 22.95
C SER A 94 4.29 8.38 21.70
N ILE A 95 4.33 9.71 21.61
CA ILE A 95 4.85 10.45 20.46
C ILE A 95 6.16 11.11 20.84
N TYR A 96 6.19 11.97 21.85
CA TYR A 96 7.39 12.71 22.21
C TYR A 96 8.31 11.88 23.10
N SER A 97 9.51 11.57 22.60
CA SER A 97 10.52 10.85 23.38
C SER A 97 11.54 11.79 24.03
N GLU A 98 11.93 12.84 23.31
CA GLU A 98 12.96 13.77 23.71
C GLU A 98 12.76 15.13 23.02
N PHE A 99 13.05 16.20 23.74
CA PHE A 99 13.29 17.52 23.16
C PHE A 99 14.65 18.04 23.62
N SER A 100 15.34 18.71 22.70
CA SER A 100 16.61 19.37 22.95
C SER A 100 16.61 20.78 22.36
N ILE A 101 17.28 21.71 23.03
CA ILE A 101 17.61 23.02 22.45
C ILE A 101 19.06 22.97 22.03
N LEU A 102 19.32 23.29 20.76
CA LEU A 102 20.65 23.39 20.18
C LEU A 102 21.05 24.86 20.08
N ASN A 103 22.34 25.15 20.29
CA ASN A 103 22.92 26.44 19.96
C ASN A 103 23.26 26.54 18.45
N ALA A 104 23.72 27.71 18.01
CA ALA A 104 24.18 27.96 16.65
C ALA A 104 25.29 27.02 16.16
N SER A 105 26.05 26.41 17.07
CA SER A 105 27.09 25.43 16.76
C SER A 105 26.58 24.00 16.69
N GLY A 106 25.29 23.74 16.92
CA GLY A 106 24.70 22.39 16.90
C GLY A 106 24.90 21.57 18.17
N LYS A 107 25.40 22.19 19.24
CA LYS A 107 25.54 21.52 20.55
C LYS A 107 24.29 21.68 21.37
N GLU A 108 23.86 20.61 22.01
CA GLU A 108 22.76 20.67 22.99
C GLU A 108 23.12 21.60 24.15
N VAL A 109 22.22 22.53 24.48
CA VAL A 109 22.31 23.41 25.65
C VAL A 109 21.23 23.11 26.69
N LEU A 110 20.17 22.42 26.28
CA LEU A 110 19.09 21.95 27.14
C LEU A 110 18.56 20.65 26.56
N LYS A 111 18.27 19.69 27.43
CA LYS A 111 17.73 18.38 27.08
C LYS A 111 16.61 17.98 28.04
N THR A 112 15.56 17.37 27.51
CA THR A 112 14.42 16.83 28.26
C THR A 112 14.00 15.49 27.64
N GLY A 113 13.73 14.47 28.45
CA GLY A 113 13.36 13.14 27.96
C GLY A 113 13.91 11.99 28.82
N THR A 114 13.86 10.78 28.26
CA THR A 114 14.18 9.51 28.96
C THR A 114 15.67 9.20 29.07
N THR A 115 16.55 9.85 28.31
CA THR A 115 18.01 9.69 28.46
C THR A 115 18.56 10.64 29.53
N SER A 116 19.52 10.13 30.32
CA SER A 116 20.18 10.88 31.40
C SER A 116 20.71 12.24 30.90
N PRO A 117 20.49 13.35 31.63
CA PRO A 117 20.94 14.71 31.25
C PRO A 117 22.46 14.89 31.09
N LYS A 118 23.26 13.84 31.35
CA LYS A 118 24.71 13.94 31.50
C LYS A 118 25.50 13.91 30.19
N ASP A 119 24.90 13.47 29.08
CA ASP A 119 25.56 13.41 27.79
C ASP A 119 24.86 14.33 26.77
N LEU A 120 25.28 15.61 26.78
CA LEU A 120 24.88 16.56 25.74
C LEU A 120 25.49 16.12 24.41
N LYS A 121 24.64 15.87 23.43
CA LYS A 121 25.03 15.40 22.10
C LYS A 121 25.39 16.59 21.20
N ASP A 122 26.33 16.34 20.29
CA ASP A 122 26.74 17.30 19.27
C ASP A 122 26.11 16.89 17.93
N TYR A 123 25.23 17.74 17.40
CA TYR A 123 24.53 17.55 16.12
C TYR A 123 25.19 18.32 14.96
N SER A 124 26.27 19.07 15.20
CA SER A 124 26.94 19.92 14.20
C SER A 124 27.32 19.20 12.90
N ARG A 125 27.62 17.91 13.00
CA ARG A 125 28.04 17.07 11.87
C ARG A 125 26.87 16.40 11.14
N THR A 126 25.67 16.44 11.69
CA THR A 126 24.50 15.80 11.08
C THR A 126 24.03 16.60 9.88
N GLU A 127 23.65 15.92 8.81
CA GLU A 127 23.09 16.57 7.61
C GLU A 127 21.78 17.31 7.94
N LEU A 128 21.01 16.78 8.89
CA LEU A 128 19.79 17.40 9.41
C LEU A 128 20.06 18.78 10.03
N PHE A 129 21.11 18.94 10.83
CA PHE A 129 21.41 20.24 11.43
C PHE A 129 22.00 21.21 10.38
N LYS A 130 22.85 20.70 9.49
CA LYS A 130 23.42 21.52 8.40
C LYS A 130 22.34 22.11 7.51
N SER A 131 21.33 21.32 7.13
CA SER A 131 20.22 21.78 6.28
C SER A 131 19.43 22.91 6.93
N VAL A 132 19.07 22.78 8.22
CA VAL A 132 18.33 23.83 8.95
C VAL A 132 19.15 25.10 9.10
N VAL A 133 20.44 24.99 9.42
CA VAL A 133 21.30 26.18 9.57
C VAL A 133 21.49 26.90 8.24
N SER A 134 21.63 26.17 7.12
CA SER A 134 21.78 26.79 5.80
C SER A 134 20.48 27.38 5.26
N GLY A 135 19.36 26.67 5.44
CA GLY A 135 18.07 27.05 4.88
C GLY A 135 17.29 28.02 5.76
N GLN A 136 17.56 28.05 7.06
CA GLN A 136 16.71 28.72 8.07
C GLN A 136 15.26 28.24 8.03
N GLU A 137 15.05 26.98 7.63
CA GLU A 137 13.77 26.31 7.48
C GLU A 137 13.76 25.02 8.30
N SER A 138 12.57 24.54 8.66
CA SER A 138 12.37 23.25 9.32
C SER A 138 13.01 22.13 8.50
N SER A 139 13.67 21.19 9.16
CA SER A 139 14.15 19.97 8.51
C SER A 139 13.86 18.76 9.38
N GLY A 140 13.60 17.64 8.71
CA GLY A 140 13.23 16.37 9.34
C GLY A 140 13.99 15.20 8.76
N ALA A 141 14.30 14.23 9.60
CA ALA A 141 14.87 12.94 9.19
C ALA A 141 14.27 11.79 10.02
N VAL A 142 14.19 10.60 9.42
CA VAL A 142 13.80 9.38 10.12
C VAL A 142 15.04 8.68 10.65
N GLU A 143 15.09 8.48 11.96
CA GLU A 143 16.07 7.64 12.64
C GLU A 143 15.53 6.22 12.79
N TYR A 144 16.34 5.24 12.38
CA TYR A 144 16.04 3.83 12.51
C TYR A 144 16.85 3.24 13.66
N GLY A 145 16.18 2.92 14.77
CA GLY A 145 16.83 2.28 15.92
C GLY A 145 16.72 0.76 15.85
N GLU A 146 17.70 0.06 16.44
CA GLU A 146 17.62 -1.40 16.60
C GLU A 146 16.49 -1.76 17.58
N TYR A 147 15.62 -2.69 17.15
CA TYR A 147 14.50 -3.22 17.95
C TYR A 147 13.57 -2.15 18.54
N THR A 148 13.55 -0.96 17.95
CA THR A 148 12.71 0.14 18.37
C THR A 148 11.96 0.70 17.15
N PRO A 149 10.74 1.21 17.33
CA PRO A 149 10.04 1.90 16.25
C PRO A 149 10.88 3.06 15.72
N PRO A 150 10.91 3.29 14.39
CA PRO A 150 11.59 4.46 13.83
C PRO A 150 11.08 5.77 14.45
N ALA A 151 11.97 6.75 14.56
CA ALA A 151 11.67 8.04 15.13
C ALA A 151 11.83 9.14 14.08
N LEU A 152 10.91 10.10 14.05
CA LEU A 152 11.06 11.34 13.32
C LEU A 152 11.83 12.33 14.20
N VAL A 153 12.98 12.78 13.73
CA VAL A 153 13.73 13.88 14.33
C VAL A 153 13.44 15.12 13.51
N LEU A 154 12.81 16.12 14.13
CA LEU A 154 12.60 17.44 13.54
C LEU A 154 13.50 18.45 14.22
N VAL A 155 14.02 19.38 13.44
CA VAL A 155 14.79 20.53 13.92
C VAL A 155 14.16 21.80 13.38
N GLU A 156 13.75 22.67 14.28
CA GLU A 156 13.09 23.94 13.99
C GLU A 156 14.00 25.12 14.37
N PRO A 157 14.20 26.11 13.48
CA PRO A 157 14.85 27.36 13.84
C PRO A 157 13.99 28.14 14.84
N MET A 158 14.61 28.62 15.93
CA MET A 158 13.96 29.51 16.89
C MET A 158 14.46 30.93 16.68
N SER A 159 13.56 31.81 16.24
CA SER A 159 13.86 33.23 16.04
C SER A 159 12.80 34.10 16.70
N LYS A 160 13.25 35.09 17.48
CA LYS A 160 12.36 36.07 18.12
C LYS A 160 11.74 37.05 17.13
N VAL A 161 12.41 37.26 16.00
CA VAL A 161 11.99 38.20 14.97
C VAL A 161 11.82 37.43 13.67
N ARG A 162 10.63 37.54 13.06
CA ARG A 162 10.33 36.87 11.79
C ARG A 162 11.34 37.30 10.72
N GLY A 163 12.00 36.33 10.08
CA GLY A 163 13.02 36.58 9.06
C GLY A 163 14.43 36.87 9.59
N ALA A 164 14.63 36.98 10.91
CA ALA A 164 15.97 37.05 11.48
C ALA A 164 16.57 35.64 11.60
N LYS A 165 17.90 35.56 11.41
CA LYS A 165 18.65 34.31 11.55
C LYS A 165 18.47 33.73 12.96
N ALA A 166 18.14 32.45 13.04
CA ALA A 166 17.99 31.74 14.30
C ALA A 166 19.37 31.48 14.95
N GLU A 167 19.49 31.84 16.22
CA GLU A 167 20.69 31.56 17.04
C GLU A 167 20.56 30.26 17.84
N THR A 168 19.34 29.76 17.95
CA THR A 168 18.99 28.53 18.68
C THR A 168 18.00 27.71 17.87
N PHE A 169 18.01 26.40 18.07
CA PHE A 169 17.15 25.46 17.35
C PHE A 169 16.45 24.53 18.33
N LEU A 170 15.19 24.23 18.08
CA LEU A 170 14.43 23.23 18.82
C LEU A 170 14.52 21.91 18.06
N LEU A 171 15.10 20.89 18.69
CA LEU A 171 15.10 19.53 18.19
C LEU A 171 14.05 18.73 18.96
N ALA A 172 13.20 18.00 18.23
CA ALA A 172 12.28 17.04 18.81
C ALA A 172 12.50 15.67 18.19
N ARG A 173 12.62 14.65 19.03
CA ARG A 173 12.66 13.24 18.62
C ARG A 173 11.34 12.58 18.97
N MET A 174 10.61 12.19 17.95
CA MET A 174 9.24 11.69 18.06
C MET A 174 9.12 10.27 17.52
N SER A 175 8.49 9.38 18.28
CA SER A 175 8.24 8.00 17.89
C SER A 175 7.19 7.92 16.78
N LEU A 176 7.48 7.16 15.71
CA LEU A 176 6.51 6.85 14.65
C LEU A 176 5.72 5.57 14.94
N ALA A 177 5.81 5.03 16.16
CA ALA A 177 5.06 3.84 16.58
C ALA A 177 3.55 4.00 16.39
N TYR A 178 3.00 5.19 16.70
CA TYR A 178 1.58 5.48 16.54
C TYR A 178 1.12 5.35 15.08
N LEU A 179 1.89 5.90 14.13
CA LEU A 179 1.62 5.73 12.70
C LEU A 179 1.76 4.27 12.25
N GLY A 180 2.73 3.55 12.83
CA GLY A 180 2.89 2.12 12.62
C GLY A 180 1.68 1.29 13.00
N GLU A 181 1.02 1.61 14.12
CA GLU A 181 -0.19 0.93 14.54
C GLU A 181 -1.36 1.18 13.59
N ILE A 182 -1.48 2.39 13.04
CA ILE A 182 -2.50 2.71 12.03
C ILE A 182 -2.30 1.86 10.78
N VAL A 183 -1.06 1.78 10.29
CA VAL A 183 -0.66 0.93 9.16
C VAL A 183 -1.00 -0.53 9.44
N ARG A 184 -0.71 -1.01 10.65
CA ARG A 184 -1.02 -2.39 11.06
C ARG A 184 -2.51 -2.66 11.09
N VAL A 185 -3.31 -1.76 11.65
CA VAL A 185 -4.78 -1.90 11.72
C VAL A 185 -5.41 -1.92 10.33
N ILE A 186 -4.99 -1.01 9.44
CA ILE A 186 -5.52 -0.94 8.08
C ILE A 186 -5.02 -2.12 7.23
N GLY A 187 -3.78 -2.56 7.47
CA GLY A 187 -3.17 -3.72 6.83
C GLY A 187 -3.88 -5.04 7.12
N ARG A 188 -4.59 -5.19 8.25
CA ARG A 188 -5.34 -6.43 8.57
C ARG A 188 -6.41 -6.79 7.54
N ASN A 189 -7.01 -5.78 6.93
CA ASN A 189 -8.02 -5.95 5.89
C ASN A 189 -7.43 -5.82 4.47
N SER A 190 -6.10 -5.78 4.34
CA SER A 190 -5.41 -5.74 3.07
C SER A 190 -5.24 -7.15 2.53
N SER A 191 -5.37 -7.27 1.22
CA SER A 191 -5.06 -8.50 0.50
C SER A 191 -3.55 -8.64 0.19
N GLY A 192 -2.75 -7.65 0.58
CA GLY A 192 -1.32 -7.59 0.37
C GLY A 192 -0.56 -7.06 1.59
N ASN A 193 0.67 -6.64 1.35
CA ASN A 193 1.49 -5.97 2.35
C ASN A 193 1.35 -4.47 2.18
N LEU A 194 1.05 -3.80 3.29
CA LEU A 194 0.78 -2.38 3.34
C LEU A 194 1.83 -1.72 4.23
N GLY A 195 2.35 -0.57 3.82
CA GLY A 195 3.41 0.11 4.55
C GLY A 195 3.70 1.49 4.01
N PHE A 196 4.69 2.15 4.57
CA PHE A 196 5.15 3.44 4.08
C PHE A 196 6.65 3.60 4.26
N MET A 197 7.23 4.43 3.39
CA MET A 197 8.67 4.62 3.27
C MET A 197 9.02 6.10 3.16
N ASP A 198 10.24 6.42 3.56
CA ASP A 198 10.79 7.76 3.41
C ASP A 198 11.12 8.10 1.94
N ALA A 199 11.53 9.34 1.70
CA ALA A 199 11.92 9.82 0.37
C ALA A 199 13.15 9.06 -0.21
N GLY A 200 13.97 8.43 0.63
CA GLY A 200 15.10 7.58 0.22
C GLY A 200 14.70 6.14 -0.11
N GLY A 201 13.42 5.79 0.05
CA GLY A 201 12.87 4.45 -0.16
C GLY A 201 13.21 3.47 0.96
N GLN A 202 13.58 3.95 2.15
CA GLN A 202 13.73 3.13 3.35
C GLN A 202 12.38 2.98 4.04
N LEU A 203 12.10 1.77 4.51
CA LEU A 203 10.82 1.41 5.10
C LEU A 203 10.70 2.00 6.50
N ILE A 204 9.73 2.88 6.71
CA ILE A 204 9.41 3.45 8.02
C ILE A 204 8.53 2.48 8.80
N ASN A 205 7.51 1.91 8.16
CA ASN A 205 6.70 0.86 8.77
C ASN A 205 6.00 0.00 7.73
N ASP A 206 5.58 -1.20 8.12
CA ASP A 206 4.70 -2.05 7.35
C ASP A 206 3.84 -2.96 8.24
N SER A 207 2.83 -3.55 7.63
CA SER A 207 1.89 -4.47 8.27
C SER A 207 2.56 -5.73 8.85
N LEU A 208 3.80 -6.02 8.45
CA LEU A 208 4.59 -7.16 8.92
C LEU A 208 5.61 -6.79 10.01
N GLY A 209 5.79 -5.51 10.35
CA GLY A 209 6.74 -5.04 11.35
C GLY A 209 8.21 -5.18 10.96
N ARG A 210 8.54 -5.27 9.66
CA ARG A 210 9.92 -5.47 9.17
C ARG A 210 10.85 -4.32 9.52
N ALA A 211 10.34 -3.09 9.56
CA ALA A 211 11.14 -1.91 9.89
C ALA A 211 11.72 -1.95 11.32
N ILE A 212 11.05 -2.63 12.25
CA ILE A 212 11.50 -2.79 13.64
C ILE A 212 12.55 -3.90 13.75
N ILE A 213 12.38 -4.97 12.97
CA ILE A 213 13.27 -6.14 12.97
C ILE A 213 14.57 -5.86 12.23
N SER A 214 14.51 -5.06 11.16
CA SER A 214 15.64 -4.73 10.29
C SER A 214 15.69 -3.23 10.04
N PRO A 215 16.35 -2.47 10.92
CA PRO A 215 16.47 -1.01 10.80
C PRO A 215 17.07 -0.60 9.46
N GLY A 216 16.49 0.42 8.81
CA GLY A 216 16.96 0.90 7.51
C GLY A 216 16.70 -0.04 6.33
N ILE A 217 15.89 -1.09 6.51
CA ILE A 217 15.49 -1.98 5.41
C ILE A 217 14.81 -1.17 4.31
N LYS A 218 15.18 -1.40 3.06
CA LYS A 218 14.55 -0.75 1.92
C LYS A 218 13.17 -1.35 1.65
N ALA A 219 12.24 -0.52 1.19
CA ALA A 219 10.96 -0.99 0.70
C ALA A 219 11.13 -1.98 -0.47
N PRO A 220 10.14 -2.86 -0.71
CA PRO A 220 10.21 -3.84 -1.79
C PRO A 220 10.57 -3.20 -3.14
N ALA A 221 11.35 -3.91 -3.95
CA ALA A 221 11.93 -3.34 -5.16
C ALA A 221 10.84 -2.95 -6.19
N GLU A 222 9.78 -3.75 -6.27
CA GLU A 222 8.58 -3.49 -7.06
C GLU A 222 7.89 -2.18 -6.64
N VAL A 223 7.78 -1.90 -5.33
CA VAL A 223 7.23 -0.64 -4.81
C VAL A 223 8.13 0.53 -5.19
N ARG A 224 9.44 0.42 -4.97
CA ARG A 224 10.38 1.50 -5.28
C ARG A 224 10.42 1.84 -6.76
N ARG A 225 10.24 0.85 -7.66
CA ARG A 225 10.10 1.09 -9.11
C ARG A 225 8.84 1.90 -9.43
N VAL A 226 7.72 1.58 -8.80
CA VAL A 226 6.44 2.30 -9.01
C VAL A 226 6.53 3.72 -8.47
N VAL A 227 7.13 3.92 -7.29
CA VAL A 227 7.36 5.27 -6.77
C VAL A 227 8.31 6.08 -7.67
N ALA A 228 9.42 5.51 -8.11
CA ALA A 228 10.30 6.21 -9.05
C ALA A 228 9.58 6.63 -10.33
N ALA A 229 8.70 5.76 -10.86
CA ALA A 229 7.86 6.08 -12.01
C ALA A 229 6.80 7.15 -11.72
N ALA A 230 6.22 7.15 -10.51
CA ALA A 230 5.27 8.17 -10.05
C ALA A 230 5.94 9.54 -9.91
N SER A 231 7.07 9.59 -9.20
CA SER A 231 7.86 10.81 -9.00
C SER A 231 8.37 11.39 -10.31
N ALA A 232 8.85 10.56 -11.24
CA ALA A 232 9.29 11.02 -12.56
C ALA A 232 8.16 11.66 -13.40
N LYS A 233 6.90 11.32 -13.11
CA LYS A 233 5.71 11.87 -13.75
C LYS A 233 5.06 13.01 -12.96
N GLY A 234 5.60 13.36 -11.79
CA GLY A 234 4.98 14.34 -10.89
C GLY A 234 3.58 13.93 -10.41
N LEU A 235 3.33 12.63 -10.24
CA LEU A 235 2.05 12.13 -9.77
C LEU A 235 2.07 11.96 -8.26
N ASP A 236 1.00 12.38 -7.56
CA ASP A 236 0.84 12.16 -6.12
C ASP A 236 0.38 10.73 -5.80
N ASP A 237 -0.21 10.03 -6.75
CA ASP A 237 -0.53 8.61 -6.61
C ASP A 237 -0.31 7.87 -7.93
N PHE A 238 0.04 6.59 -7.82
CA PHE A 238 0.26 5.76 -8.99
C PHE A 238 -0.04 4.30 -8.67
N ARG A 239 -0.58 3.58 -9.66
CA ARG A 239 -0.92 2.16 -9.53
C ARG A 239 -0.55 1.41 -10.80
N SER A 240 0.03 0.24 -10.64
CA SER A 240 0.52 -0.55 -11.77
C SER A 240 0.65 -2.03 -11.43
N GLU A 241 0.51 -2.87 -12.44
CA GLU A 241 0.96 -4.26 -12.40
C GLU A 241 2.45 -4.30 -12.80
N VAL A 242 3.30 -4.87 -11.96
CA VAL A 242 4.75 -4.92 -12.18
C VAL A 242 5.22 -6.37 -12.12
N SER A 243 5.93 -6.79 -13.16
CA SER A 243 6.64 -8.06 -13.16
C SER A 243 7.99 -7.93 -12.45
N PHE A 244 8.20 -8.73 -11.41
CA PHE A 244 9.45 -8.79 -10.65
C PHE A 244 9.81 -10.23 -10.31
N LYS A 245 11.03 -10.65 -10.66
CA LYS A 245 11.56 -12.01 -10.42
C LYS A 245 10.61 -13.13 -10.89
N GLY A 246 10.00 -12.96 -12.08
CA GLY A 246 9.09 -13.95 -12.67
C GLY A 246 7.71 -14.02 -12.02
N ARG A 247 7.39 -13.13 -11.09
CA ARG A 247 6.06 -12.97 -10.49
C ARG A 247 5.47 -11.63 -10.88
N SER A 248 4.15 -11.55 -10.90
CA SER A 248 3.44 -10.31 -11.16
C SER A 248 2.84 -9.76 -9.87
N TYR A 249 3.02 -8.47 -9.64
CA TYR A 249 2.57 -7.77 -8.44
C TYR A 249 1.66 -6.62 -8.80
N LEU A 250 0.54 -6.52 -8.10
CA LEU A 250 -0.30 -5.32 -8.10
C LEU A 250 0.30 -4.38 -7.06
N VAL A 251 0.63 -3.16 -7.47
CA VAL A 251 1.25 -2.16 -6.61
C VAL A 251 0.47 -0.87 -6.70
N SER A 252 0.14 -0.29 -5.55
CA SER A 252 -0.42 1.04 -5.43
C SER A 252 0.45 1.87 -4.50
N VAL A 253 0.69 3.12 -4.86
CA VAL A 253 1.47 4.08 -4.07
C VAL A 253 0.76 5.43 -4.00
N ALA A 254 0.89 6.12 -2.87
CA ALA A 254 0.38 7.46 -2.67
C ALA A 254 1.37 8.29 -1.84
N ASN A 255 1.64 9.51 -2.27
CA ASN A 255 2.52 10.45 -1.60
C ASN A 255 1.85 10.98 -0.34
N ILE A 256 2.65 11.13 0.72
CA ILE A 256 2.22 11.80 1.96
C ILE A 256 2.62 13.27 1.83
N THR A 257 1.63 14.12 1.59
CA THR A 257 1.81 15.54 1.32
C THR A 257 2.72 16.21 2.35
N GLY A 258 3.68 17.02 1.88
CA GLY A 258 4.59 17.79 2.73
C GLY A 258 5.83 17.03 3.24
N THR A 259 5.94 15.72 2.97
CA THR A 259 7.05 14.90 3.52
C THR A 259 7.96 14.28 2.46
N GLY A 260 7.46 14.11 1.23
CA GLY A 260 8.12 13.29 0.21
C GLY A 260 8.08 11.77 0.50
N TRP A 261 7.40 11.35 1.58
CA TRP A 261 7.21 9.95 1.92
C TRP A 261 6.11 9.33 1.07
N TRP A 262 6.11 8.00 1.00
CA TRP A 262 5.18 7.24 0.19
C TRP A 262 4.54 6.13 0.98
N PHE A 263 3.22 6.14 0.98
CA PHE A 263 2.41 5.01 1.36
C PHE A 263 2.33 4.02 0.20
N PHE A 264 2.30 2.72 0.50
CA PHE A 264 2.20 1.69 -0.52
C PHE A 264 1.38 0.49 -0.06
N GLU A 265 0.81 -0.20 -1.04
CA GLU A 265 0.22 -1.52 -0.90
C GLU A 265 0.72 -2.39 -2.05
N VAL A 266 1.17 -3.61 -1.74
CA VAL A 266 1.66 -4.58 -2.73
C VAL A 266 0.99 -5.94 -2.51
N ALA A 267 0.37 -6.45 -3.56
CA ALA A 267 -0.28 -7.76 -3.57
C ALA A 267 0.26 -8.62 -4.73
N ASP A 268 0.29 -9.93 -4.53
CA ASP A 268 0.64 -10.86 -5.60
C ASP A 268 -0.55 -10.99 -6.57
N ALA A 269 -0.34 -10.70 -7.85
CA ALA A 269 -1.40 -10.71 -8.86
C ALA A 269 -1.91 -12.13 -9.16
N SER A 270 -1.17 -13.18 -8.75
CA SER A 270 -1.55 -14.58 -8.95
C SER A 270 -2.45 -15.14 -7.86
N LYS A 271 -2.56 -14.47 -6.70
CA LYS A 271 -3.45 -14.92 -5.62
C LYS A 271 -4.85 -14.38 -5.90
N PRO A 272 -5.87 -15.25 -6.02
CA PRO A 272 -7.24 -14.79 -6.25
C PRO A 272 -7.72 -14.01 -5.03
N LEU A 273 -8.12 -12.76 -5.26
CA LEU A 273 -8.52 -11.82 -4.22
C LEU A 273 -10.00 -11.98 -3.85
N ASP A 274 -10.78 -12.57 -4.75
CA ASP A 274 -12.11 -13.07 -4.49
C ASP A 274 -12.16 -14.57 -4.81
N TYR A 275 -12.01 -15.40 -3.77
CA TYR A 275 -12.11 -16.86 -3.84
C TYR A 275 -13.46 -17.34 -4.40
N SER A 276 -14.52 -16.52 -4.30
CA SER A 276 -15.86 -16.89 -4.75
C SER A 276 -16.01 -16.83 -6.27
N SER A 277 -15.30 -15.91 -6.93
CA SER A 277 -15.38 -15.68 -8.37
C SER A 277 -14.87 -16.88 -9.19
N GLY A 278 -13.70 -17.43 -8.82
CA GLY A 278 -13.09 -18.55 -9.54
C GLY A 278 -13.92 -19.83 -9.50
N PHE A 279 -14.58 -20.12 -8.37
CA PHE A 279 -15.46 -21.29 -8.27
C PHE A 279 -16.73 -21.13 -9.10
N ARG A 280 -17.34 -19.92 -9.09
CA ARG A 280 -18.53 -19.61 -9.90
C ARG A 280 -18.24 -19.72 -11.40
N VAL A 281 -17.12 -19.15 -11.86
CA VAL A 281 -16.69 -19.23 -13.26
C VAL A 281 -16.50 -20.68 -13.70
N LYS A 282 -15.80 -21.50 -12.91
CA LYS A 282 -15.63 -22.94 -13.20
C LYS A 282 -16.95 -23.69 -13.27
N ARG A 283 -17.89 -23.39 -12.36
CA ARG A 283 -19.22 -24.02 -12.34
C ARG A 283 -20.03 -23.67 -13.59
N VAL A 284 -20.00 -22.41 -14.03
CA VAL A 284 -20.69 -21.96 -15.26
C VAL A 284 -20.12 -22.69 -16.47
N ILE A 285 -18.79 -22.81 -16.59
CA ILE A 285 -18.13 -23.53 -17.68
C ILE A 285 -18.52 -25.00 -17.69
N LEU A 286 -18.45 -25.67 -16.52
CA LEU A 286 -18.81 -27.09 -16.41
C LEU A 286 -20.28 -27.34 -16.78
N THR A 287 -21.18 -26.45 -16.36
CA THR A 287 -22.60 -26.51 -16.70
C THR A 287 -22.81 -26.35 -18.20
N GLY A 288 -22.10 -25.42 -18.83
CA GLY A 288 -22.17 -25.22 -20.29
C GLY A 288 -21.66 -26.43 -21.08
N ILE A 289 -20.54 -27.05 -20.66
CA ILE A 289 -20.03 -28.27 -21.29
C ILE A 289 -21.07 -29.40 -21.20
N LEU A 290 -21.67 -29.60 -20.02
CA LEU A 290 -22.68 -30.63 -19.82
C LEU A 290 -23.90 -30.41 -20.71
N LEU A 291 -24.37 -29.16 -20.84
CA LEU A 291 -25.48 -28.80 -21.72
C LEU A 291 -25.18 -29.08 -23.19
N ILE A 292 -23.95 -28.83 -23.66
CA ILE A 292 -23.54 -29.13 -25.04
C ILE A 292 -23.60 -30.64 -25.30
N PHE A 293 -23.18 -31.48 -24.36
CA PHE A 293 -23.28 -32.93 -24.49
C PHE A 293 -24.75 -33.41 -24.50
N ILE A 294 -25.59 -32.87 -23.61
CA ILE A 294 -27.02 -33.18 -23.57
C ILE A 294 -27.69 -32.77 -24.89
N PHE A 295 -27.42 -31.56 -25.37
CA PHE A 295 -27.95 -31.05 -26.63
C PHE A 295 -27.51 -31.92 -27.81
N SER A 296 -26.22 -32.29 -27.89
CA SER A 296 -25.71 -33.17 -28.94
C SER A 296 -26.41 -34.53 -28.98
N PHE A 297 -26.77 -35.07 -27.82
CA PHE A 297 -27.54 -36.31 -27.72
C PHE A 297 -29.01 -36.13 -28.16
N ILE A 298 -29.67 -35.04 -27.76
CA ILE A 298 -31.04 -34.72 -28.17
C ILE A 298 -31.11 -34.48 -29.68
N SER A 299 -30.19 -33.70 -30.25
CA SER A 299 -30.10 -33.44 -31.69
C SER A 299 -29.93 -34.74 -32.49
N TYR A 300 -29.13 -35.70 -31.99
CA TYR A 300 -29.03 -37.02 -32.61
C TYR A 300 -30.36 -37.78 -32.60
N LYS A 301 -31.08 -37.78 -31.47
CA LYS A 301 -32.39 -38.45 -31.36
C LYS A 301 -33.44 -37.84 -32.29
N LEU A 302 -33.46 -36.51 -32.39
CA LEU A 302 -34.34 -35.79 -33.32
C LEU A 302 -33.97 -36.07 -34.78
N ALA A 303 -32.69 -36.07 -35.12
CA ALA A 303 -32.22 -36.41 -36.46
C ALA A 303 -32.67 -37.82 -36.89
N LEU A 304 -32.58 -38.81 -35.99
CA LEU A 304 -33.11 -40.15 -36.25
C LEU A 304 -34.62 -40.15 -36.49
N LEU A 305 -35.39 -39.42 -35.68
CA LEU A 305 -36.84 -39.35 -35.81
C LEU A 305 -37.28 -38.71 -37.14
N TRP A 306 -36.47 -37.79 -37.66
CA TRP A 306 -36.75 -37.09 -38.91
C TRP A 306 -36.26 -37.84 -40.16
N LEU A 307 -35.15 -38.58 -40.04
CA LEU A 307 -34.51 -39.28 -41.17
C LEU A 307 -34.99 -40.72 -41.35
N LEU A 308 -35.59 -41.34 -40.32
CA LEU A 308 -36.23 -42.64 -40.47
C LEU A 308 -37.61 -42.42 -41.11
N PRO A 309 -37.88 -42.90 -42.34
CA PRO A 309 -39.21 -42.82 -42.90
C PRO A 309 -40.17 -43.51 -41.94
N LYS A 310 -41.34 -42.89 -41.68
CA LYS A 310 -42.47 -43.65 -41.13
C LYS A 310 -42.66 -44.83 -42.08
N THR A 311 -42.34 -46.03 -41.63
CA THR A 311 -42.74 -47.25 -42.31
C THR A 311 -44.26 -47.30 -42.17
N THR A 312 -44.93 -46.54 -43.01
CA THR A 312 -46.38 -46.47 -43.09
C THR A 312 -46.84 -47.88 -43.40
N GLU A 313 -47.71 -48.37 -42.53
CA GLU A 313 -48.51 -49.57 -42.71
C GLU A 313 -49.12 -49.60 -44.12
N TYR A 314 -48.46 -50.27 -45.06
CA TYR A 314 -48.99 -50.63 -46.38
C TYR A 314 -48.89 -52.14 -46.61
N ILE A 315 -49.10 -52.93 -45.55
CA ILE A 315 -49.27 -54.39 -45.65
C ILE A 315 -50.40 -54.83 -44.72
N LYS A 316 -51.60 -54.27 -44.86
CA LYS A 316 -52.86 -54.84 -44.34
C LYS A 316 -54.09 -54.49 -45.19
N GLU A 317 -53.93 -54.35 -46.51
CA GLU A 317 -55.05 -54.49 -47.45
C GLU A 317 -54.54 -55.31 -48.65
N GLY A 318 -54.66 -56.62 -48.53
CA GLY A 318 -54.10 -57.54 -49.51
C GLY A 318 -54.20 -59.00 -49.07
N LYS A 319 -55.38 -59.40 -48.57
CA LYS A 319 -55.95 -60.75 -48.62
C LYS A 319 -57.39 -60.71 -48.15
#